data_AF-A0A1F6G3Q4-F1
#
_entry.id   AF-A0A1F6G3Q4-F1
#
_cell.length_a   1.000
_cell.length_b   1.000
_cell.length_c   1.000
_cell.angle_alpha   90.00
_cell.angle_beta   90.00
_cell.angle_gamma   90.00
#
_symmetry.space_group_name_H-M   'P 1'
#
loop_
_entity.id
_entity.type
_entity.pdbx_description
1 polymer ?
#
loop_
_entity_poly.entity_id
_entity_poly.type
_entity_poly.pdbx_seq_one_letter_code
_entity_poly.pdbx_strand_id
1 'polypeptide(L)'
;MTAFKQIFLEVKQGGIMSKRRRHTHAPAGNEAKLLTVITIVTIDDGDTPFVAREKFRGGEEVDGVKVSWIGRGFREDFLDMEENITQKVPKTVRVHKLGVNALDLTICTELGDARRTMLFHLWGLLKKQGMGQEGLLFGDGCCYTTNIAYVCKKNGSPRTVHIRWDFEDDGWLIDSCHISDPHRQIAGTGVISL
;
A
#
# COMPACT_ATOMS: atom_id res chain seq x y z
N MET A 1 -2.79 82.98 35.04
CA MET A 1 -1.92 81.83 35.32
C MET A 1 -1.97 80.93 34.09
N THR A 2 -1.24 81.22 33.00
CA THR A 2 0.20 80.92 32.79
C THR A 2 0.43 79.40 32.80
N ALA A 3 0.89 78.67 31.77
CA ALA A 3 1.43 78.96 30.43
C ALA A 3 1.30 77.68 29.55
N PHE A 4 0.93 77.79 28.27
CA PHE A 4 1.81 77.58 27.09
C PHE A 4 3.20 76.95 27.33
N LYS A 5 3.46 75.81 26.67
CA LYS A 5 4.73 75.61 25.92
C LYS A 5 4.61 74.54 24.83
N GLN A 6 5.32 74.86 23.76
CA GLN A 6 5.25 74.44 22.37
C GLN A 6 6.40 73.44 22.07
N ILE A 7 6.11 72.42 21.26
CA ILE A 7 6.92 71.76 20.18
C ILE A 7 8.43 71.50 20.38
N PHE A 8 8.88 70.27 20.05
CA PHE A 8 9.95 70.06 19.05
C PHE A 8 9.87 68.65 18.41
N LEU A 9 9.84 68.62 17.08
CA LEU A 9 10.10 67.47 16.22
C LEU A 9 11.62 67.25 16.14
N GLU A 10 12.10 66.01 16.19
CA GLU A 10 13.16 65.59 15.28
C GLU A 10 13.23 64.07 15.10
N VAL A 11 13.32 63.68 13.84
CA VAL A 11 13.41 62.34 13.29
C VAL A 11 14.83 61.80 13.50
N LYS A 12 14.97 60.58 14.03
CA LYS A 12 16.15 59.76 13.77
C LYS A 12 15.76 58.48 13.06
N GLN A 13 16.24 58.39 11.82
CA GLN A 13 16.25 57.22 10.97
C GLN A 13 17.09 56.09 11.58
N GLY A 14 16.71 54.84 11.25
CA GLY A 14 17.66 53.74 11.16
C GLY A 14 17.41 52.57 12.11
N GLY A 15 16.97 51.43 11.55
CA GLY A 15 17.14 50.13 12.19
C GLY A 15 15.87 49.27 12.22
N ILE A 16 15.52 48.68 11.09
CA ILE A 16 14.64 47.51 11.06
C ILE A 16 15.41 46.35 11.72
N MET A 17 15.15 46.08 13.00
CA MET A 17 15.50 44.81 13.62
C MET A 17 14.23 44.03 13.94
N SER A 18 13.91 43.13 13.02
CA SER A 18 13.01 42.00 13.21
C SER A 18 13.32 41.30 14.54
N LYS A 19 12.41 41.42 15.50
CA LYS A 19 12.41 40.58 16.70
C LYS A 19 12.18 39.15 16.21
N ARG A 20 13.28 38.40 16.07
CA ARG A 20 13.28 36.94 15.94
C ARG A 20 12.40 36.38 17.05
N ARG A 21 11.18 35.97 16.68
CA ARG A 21 10.39 35.03 17.48
C ARG A 21 11.30 33.83 17.69
N ARG A 22 11.70 33.61 18.95
CA ARG A 22 12.28 32.34 19.36
C ARG A 22 11.27 31.28 18.96
N HIS A 23 11.63 30.48 17.96
CA HIS A 23 10.94 29.24 17.67
C HIS A 23 11.00 28.43 18.96
N THR A 24 9.88 28.38 19.67
CA THR A 24 9.56 27.27 20.54
C THR A 24 9.84 26.00 19.75
N HIS A 25 10.76 25.17 20.26
CA HIS A 25 10.93 23.79 19.81
C HIS A 25 9.53 23.16 19.81
N ALA A 26 8.99 22.91 18.62
CA ALA A 26 7.91 21.96 18.48
C ALA A 26 8.43 20.63 19.05
N PRO A 27 7.63 19.88 19.81
CA PRO A 27 8.04 18.54 20.22
C PRO A 27 8.36 17.74 18.95
N ALA A 28 9.44 16.96 18.99
CA ALA A 28 9.90 16.11 17.89
C ALA A 28 8.69 15.44 17.24
N GLY A 29 8.40 15.87 16.01
CA GLY A 29 7.28 15.34 15.24
C GLY A 29 7.46 13.86 15.10
N ASN A 30 6.45 13.09 15.49
CA ASN A 30 6.34 11.66 15.30
C ASN A 30 6.80 11.31 13.87
N GLU A 31 7.99 10.72 13.71
CA GLU A 31 8.46 10.27 12.41
C GLU A 31 7.43 9.27 11.89
N ALA A 32 6.78 9.60 10.77
CA ALA A 32 5.71 8.78 10.22
C ALA A 32 6.29 7.39 9.89
N LYS A 33 5.79 6.35 10.59
CA LYS A 33 6.25 4.98 10.40
C LYS A 33 5.96 4.54 8.96
N LEU A 34 6.94 3.89 8.32
CA LEU A 34 6.81 3.40 6.95
C LEU A 34 5.64 2.41 6.82
N LEU A 35 5.62 1.35 7.64
CA LEU A 35 4.56 0.34 7.64
C LEU A 35 3.88 0.26 9.01
N THR A 36 2.56 0.31 9.01
CA THR A 36 1.74 0.06 10.21
C THR A 36 0.85 -1.14 9.96
N VAL A 37 1.01 -2.21 10.75
CA VAL A 37 0.10 -3.37 10.71
C VAL A 37 -1.29 -2.90 11.08
N ILE A 38 -2.26 -3.14 10.20
CA ILE A 38 -3.67 -2.81 10.43
C ILE A 38 -4.43 -4.06 10.89
N THR A 39 -4.12 -5.21 10.30
CA THR A 39 -4.79 -6.46 10.64
C THR A 39 -3.90 -7.67 10.36
N ILE A 40 -4.24 -8.78 11.00
CA ILE A 40 -3.63 -10.09 10.81
C ILE A 40 -4.76 -11.06 10.46
N VAL A 41 -4.58 -11.81 9.39
CA VAL A 41 -5.64 -12.62 8.78
C VAL A 41 -5.15 -14.05 8.61
N THR A 42 -5.96 -15.01 9.02
CA THR A 42 -5.74 -16.43 8.71
C THR A 42 -6.46 -16.80 7.41
N ILE A 43 -5.72 -17.46 6.52
CA ILE A 43 -6.14 -17.94 5.21
C ILE A 43 -6.31 -19.46 5.28
N ASP A 44 -7.55 -19.90 5.40
CA ASP A 44 -7.93 -21.32 5.38
C ASP A 44 -8.53 -21.65 4.02
N ASP A 45 -7.68 -21.94 3.03
CA ASP A 45 -8.12 -22.24 1.65
C ASP A 45 -7.80 -23.68 1.21
N GLY A 46 -7.90 -24.62 2.15
CA GLY A 46 -7.74 -26.05 1.92
C GLY A 46 -6.29 -26.53 1.77
N ASP A 47 -6.19 -27.80 1.35
CA ASP A 47 -4.94 -28.57 1.25
C ASP A 47 -4.69 -29.11 -0.17
N THR A 48 -5.34 -28.55 -1.19
CA THR A 48 -5.10 -28.90 -2.60
C THR A 48 -4.17 -27.88 -3.26
N PRO A 49 -3.33 -28.26 -4.23
CA PRO A 49 -2.50 -27.30 -4.95
C PRO A 49 -3.30 -26.10 -5.47
N PHE A 50 -2.72 -24.91 -5.34
CA PHE A 50 -3.34 -23.68 -5.82
C PHE A 50 -2.92 -23.44 -7.27
N VAL A 51 -3.89 -23.42 -8.18
CA VAL A 51 -3.65 -23.24 -9.63
C VAL A 51 -4.11 -21.84 -10.04
N ALA A 52 -3.18 -20.96 -10.43
CA ALA A 52 -3.46 -19.55 -10.66
C ALA A 52 -4.52 -19.31 -11.75
N ARG A 53 -4.40 -19.97 -12.91
CA ARG A 53 -5.38 -19.92 -14.02
C ARG A 53 -6.79 -20.38 -13.65
N GLU A 54 -6.94 -21.18 -12.60
CA GLU A 54 -8.28 -21.60 -12.16
C GLU A 54 -8.97 -20.51 -11.36
N LYS A 55 -8.20 -19.65 -10.70
CA LYS A 55 -8.70 -18.61 -9.78
C LYS A 55 -8.76 -17.24 -10.44
N PHE A 56 -7.67 -16.82 -11.05
CA PHE A 56 -7.56 -15.52 -11.69
C PHE A 56 -8.11 -15.59 -13.12
N ARG A 57 -9.42 -15.38 -13.27
CA ARG A 57 -10.11 -15.34 -14.57
C ARG A 57 -10.78 -13.98 -14.79
N GLY A 58 -10.18 -13.16 -15.65
CA GLY A 58 -10.71 -11.81 -15.94
C GLY A 58 -12.04 -11.86 -16.67
N GLY A 59 -13.00 -11.05 -16.22
CA GLY A 59 -14.38 -11.04 -16.69
C GLY A 59 -15.27 -12.12 -16.06
N GLU A 60 -14.74 -12.93 -15.14
CA GLU A 60 -15.46 -14.00 -14.46
C GLU A 60 -15.51 -13.77 -12.94
N GLU A 61 -16.51 -14.38 -12.31
CA GLU A 61 -16.56 -14.57 -10.87
C GLU A 61 -16.14 -16.01 -10.55
N VAL A 62 -15.15 -16.16 -9.66
CA VAL A 62 -14.67 -17.46 -9.20
C VAL A 62 -14.65 -17.45 -7.68
N ASP A 63 -15.25 -18.45 -7.03
CA ASP A 63 -15.31 -18.58 -5.57
C ASP A 63 -15.84 -17.32 -4.84
N GLY A 64 -16.77 -16.59 -5.47
CA GLY A 64 -17.31 -15.33 -4.94
C GLY A 64 -16.39 -14.11 -5.13
N VAL A 65 -15.30 -14.24 -5.89
CA VAL A 65 -14.38 -13.16 -6.25
C VAL A 65 -14.61 -12.76 -7.69
N LYS A 66 -14.99 -11.50 -7.92
CA LYS A 66 -15.13 -10.94 -9.26
C LYS A 66 -13.83 -10.29 -9.69
N VAL A 67 -13.24 -10.77 -10.78
CA VAL A 67 -12.01 -10.19 -11.36
C VAL A 67 -12.39 -9.48 -12.65
N SER A 68 -12.31 -8.16 -12.68
CA SER A 68 -12.63 -7.37 -13.88
C SER A 68 -11.53 -7.52 -14.93
N TRP A 69 -10.28 -7.41 -14.50
CA TRP A 69 -9.15 -7.38 -15.42
C TRP A 69 -7.89 -8.01 -14.83
N ILE A 70 -7.15 -8.68 -15.71
CA ILE A 70 -5.83 -9.22 -15.42
C ILE A 70 -4.84 -8.50 -16.34
N GLY A 71 -3.76 -7.99 -15.79
CA GLY A 71 -2.75 -7.28 -16.52
C GLY A 71 -1.76 -8.18 -17.21
N ARG A 72 -1.05 -7.60 -18.18
CA ARG A 72 -0.13 -8.35 -19.03
C ARG A 72 0.99 -8.99 -18.21
N GLY A 73 1.56 -8.24 -17.27
CA GLY A 73 2.64 -8.76 -16.42
C GLY A 73 2.16 -9.95 -15.60
N PHE A 74 0.96 -9.85 -15.01
CA PHE A 74 0.40 -10.94 -14.22
C PHE A 74 0.15 -12.20 -15.07
N ARG A 75 -0.42 -12.02 -16.29
CA ARG A 75 -0.63 -13.14 -17.21
C ARG A 75 0.67 -13.87 -17.54
N GLU A 76 1.71 -13.12 -17.89
CA GLU A 76 3.01 -13.67 -18.31
C GLU A 76 3.77 -14.32 -17.16
N ASP A 77 3.70 -13.76 -15.96
CA ASP A 77 4.53 -14.19 -14.83
C ASP A 77 3.86 -15.27 -13.95
N PHE A 78 2.53 -15.31 -13.87
CA PHE A 78 1.81 -16.04 -12.82
C PHE A 78 0.68 -16.95 -13.27
N LEU A 79 0.07 -16.73 -14.44
CA LEU A 79 -1.17 -17.44 -14.78
C LEU A 79 -1.00 -18.97 -14.92
N ASP A 80 0.18 -19.40 -15.36
CA ASP A 80 0.54 -20.82 -15.48
C ASP A 80 1.19 -21.40 -14.21
N MET A 81 1.18 -20.64 -13.11
CA MET A 81 1.80 -21.04 -11.87
C MET A 81 0.87 -21.96 -11.06
N GLU A 82 1.47 -23.00 -10.50
CA GLU A 82 0.86 -23.89 -9.53
C GLU A 82 1.69 -23.83 -8.24
N GLU A 83 1.04 -23.52 -7.13
CA GLU A 83 1.65 -23.45 -5.82
C GLU A 83 1.25 -24.68 -5.00
N ASN A 84 2.25 -25.45 -4.59
CA ASN A 84 2.01 -26.61 -3.73
C ASN A 84 1.80 -26.16 -2.28
N ILE A 85 0.54 -25.94 -1.90
CA ILE A 85 0.15 -25.54 -0.54
C ILE A 85 -0.08 -26.70 0.42
N THR A 86 0.14 -27.95 -0.01
CA THR A 86 0.07 -29.16 0.84
C THR A 86 1.25 -29.25 1.82
N GLN A 87 2.33 -28.53 1.53
CA GLN A 87 3.45 -28.36 2.44
C GLN A 87 3.09 -27.35 3.54
N LYS A 88 3.84 -27.32 4.65
CA LYS A 88 3.66 -26.31 5.71
C LYS A 88 3.98 -24.91 5.20
N VAL A 89 3.04 -24.31 4.48
CA VAL A 89 3.02 -22.89 4.12
C VAL A 89 2.45 -22.10 5.30
N PRO A 90 2.97 -20.89 5.57
CA PRO A 90 2.31 -19.97 6.51
C PRO A 90 0.85 -19.79 6.11
N LYS A 91 -0.07 -19.76 7.08
CA LYS A 91 -1.50 -19.49 6.81
C LYS A 91 -1.92 -18.11 7.30
N THR A 92 -1.00 -17.37 7.90
CA THR A 92 -1.26 -16.05 8.46
C THR A 92 -0.59 -15.00 7.59
N VAL A 93 -1.33 -13.96 7.27
CA VAL A 93 -0.84 -12.78 6.56
C VAL A 93 -1.11 -11.52 7.36
N ARG A 94 -0.24 -10.54 7.24
CA ARG A 94 -0.40 -9.20 7.79
C ARG A 94 -0.77 -8.26 6.65
N VAL A 95 -1.75 -7.40 6.91
CA VAL A 95 -2.04 -6.27 6.04
C VAL A 95 -1.55 -5.02 6.74
N HIS A 96 -0.66 -4.28 6.08
CA HIS A 96 -0.08 -3.04 6.55
C HIS A 96 -0.66 -1.88 5.76
N LYS A 97 -0.67 -0.70 6.37
CA LYS A 97 -0.84 0.58 5.69
C LYS A 97 0.52 1.23 5.51
N LEU A 98 0.82 1.63 4.27
CA LEU A 98 2.00 2.43 3.96
C LEU A 98 1.79 3.87 4.45
N GLY A 99 2.61 4.35 5.37
CA GLY A 99 2.47 5.66 5.99
C GLY A 99 3.03 6.81 5.14
N VAL A 100 4.04 6.53 4.31
CA VAL A 100 4.74 7.51 3.47
C VAL A 100 5.05 6.93 2.10
N ASN A 101 5.16 7.77 1.07
CA ASN A 101 5.52 7.31 -0.27
C ASN A 101 6.88 6.60 -0.26
N ALA A 102 6.97 5.42 -0.86
CA ALA A 102 8.20 4.61 -0.84
C ALA A 102 8.38 3.80 -2.12
N LEU A 103 9.63 3.47 -2.44
CA LEU A 103 9.94 2.51 -3.49
C LEU A 103 9.75 1.08 -2.98
N ASP A 104 9.46 0.15 -3.90
CA ASP A 104 9.31 -1.26 -3.55
C ASP A 104 10.54 -1.83 -2.84
N LEU A 105 11.75 -1.43 -3.23
CA LEU A 105 12.99 -1.83 -2.55
C LEU A 105 13.04 -1.39 -1.09
N THR A 106 12.55 -0.19 -0.78
CA THR A 106 12.48 0.32 0.59
C THR A 106 11.48 -0.49 1.42
N ILE A 107 10.30 -0.76 0.86
CA ILE A 107 9.26 -1.56 1.51
C ILE A 107 9.76 -2.99 1.74
N CYS A 108 10.40 -3.59 0.74
CA CYS A 108 10.97 -4.93 0.84
C CYS A 108 12.10 -5.03 1.87
N THR A 109 12.88 -3.97 2.04
CA THR A 109 13.92 -3.89 3.07
C THR A 109 13.29 -3.89 4.46
N GLU A 110 12.25 -3.08 4.68
CA GLU A 110 11.50 -3.01 5.94
C GLU A 110 10.83 -4.35 6.28
N LEU A 111 10.23 -5.01 5.29
CA LEU A 111 9.54 -6.29 5.49
C LEU A 111 10.49 -7.48 5.72
N GLY A 112 11.76 -7.38 5.33
CA GLY A 112 12.71 -8.49 5.41
C GLY A 112 12.16 -9.74 4.73
N ASP A 113 12.27 -10.91 5.37
CA ASP A 113 11.79 -12.18 4.82
C ASP A 113 10.27 -12.31 4.79
N ALA A 114 9.55 -11.55 5.62
CA ALA A 114 8.09 -11.56 5.66
C ALA A 114 7.46 -11.02 4.36
N ARG A 115 8.24 -10.36 3.50
CA ARG A 115 7.74 -9.86 2.20
C ARG A 115 7.24 -10.96 1.26
N ARG A 116 7.74 -12.20 1.40
CA ARG A 116 7.52 -13.26 0.41
C ARG A 116 6.15 -13.92 0.58
N THR A 117 5.16 -13.36 -0.07
CA THR A 117 3.80 -13.91 -0.12
C THR A 117 3.62 -14.88 -1.29
N MET A 118 2.43 -15.45 -1.41
CA MET A 118 2.05 -16.45 -2.42
C MET A 118 0.72 -16.04 -3.04
N LEU A 119 0.43 -16.50 -4.26
CA LEU A 119 -0.86 -16.24 -4.92
C LEU A 119 -2.03 -16.83 -4.12
N PHE A 120 -1.82 -17.98 -3.46
CA PHE A 120 -2.77 -18.55 -2.50
C PHE A 120 -3.18 -17.56 -1.41
N HIS A 121 -2.22 -16.87 -0.80
CA HIS A 121 -2.51 -15.88 0.25
C HIS A 121 -3.36 -14.74 -0.28
N LEU A 122 -2.99 -14.28 -1.48
CA LEU A 122 -3.62 -13.18 -2.15
C LEU A 122 -5.07 -13.51 -2.51
N TRP A 123 -5.30 -14.69 -3.07
CA TRP A 123 -6.65 -15.17 -3.38
C TRP A 123 -7.50 -15.33 -2.12
N GLY A 124 -6.93 -15.92 -1.06
CA GLY A 124 -7.64 -16.08 0.21
C GLY A 124 -8.08 -14.74 0.84
N LEU A 125 -7.29 -13.68 0.66
CA LEU A 125 -7.69 -12.32 1.03
C LEU A 125 -8.81 -11.80 0.12
N LEU A 126 -8.69 -11.98 -1.20
CA LEU A 126 -9.71 -11.56 -2.16
C LEU A 126 -11.06 -12.21 -1.87
N LYS A 127 -11.12 -13.51 -1.53
CA LYS A 127 -12.38 -14.18 -1.17
C LYS A 127 -13.11 -13.53 0.01
N LYS A 128 -12.37 -12.94 0.96
CA LYS A 128 -12.98 -12.24 2.10
C LYS A 128 -13.62 -10.91 1.68
N GLN A 129 -13.23 -10.38 0.52
CA GLN A 129 -13.68 -9.11 -0.03
C GLN A 129 -14.01 -9.22 -1.54
N GLY A 130 -14.63 -10.33 -1.95
CA GLY A 130 -14.66 -10.74 -3.36
C GLY A 130 -15.43 -9.83 -4.30
N MET A 131 -16.35 -9.02 -3.77
CA MET A 131 -17.22 -8.09 -4.50
C MET A 131 -16.90 -6.63 -4.19
N GLY A 132 -15.67 -6.34 -3.73
CA GLY A 132 -15.24 -4.96 -3.45
C GLY A 132 -15.94 -4.31 -2.28
N GLN A 133 -16.71 -5.07 -1.49
CA GLN A 133 -17.32 -4.58 -0.26
C GLN A 133 -16.27 -4.04 0.71
N GLU A 134 -16.68 -3.25 1.69
CA GLU A 134 -15.77 -2.79 2.75
C GLU A 134 -15.11 -3.99 3.46
N GLY A 135 -13.81 -3.91 3.73
CA GLY A 135 -13.08 -5.04 4.30
C GLY A 135 -11.59 -4.79 4.56
N LEU A 136 -10.83 -5.88 4.50
CA LEU A 136 -9.43 -5.95 4.90
C LEU A 136 -8.48 -5.31 3.88
N LEU A 137 -8.88 -5.29 2.61
CA LEU A 137 -8.16 -4.66 1.51
C LEU A 137 -8.67 -3.24 1.33
N PHE A 138 -7.75 -2.31 1.09
CA PHE A 138 -8.09 -0.93 0.82
C PHE A 138 -8.76 -0.85 -0.55
N GLY A 139 -10.09 -0.72 -0.55
CA GLY A 139 -10.96 -0.66 -1.73
C GLY A 139 -12.17 0.24 -1.49
N ASP A 140 -12.09 1.16 -0.54
CA ASP A 140 -13.19 1.97 0.01
C ASP A 140 -13.61 3.17 -0.87
N GLY A 141 -13.50 3.07 -2.19
CA GLY A 141 -14.12 4.07 -3.09
C GLY A 141 -13.20 5.13 -3.68
N CYS A 142 -11.92 5.19 -3.28
CA CYS A 142 -10.98 6.09 -3.93
C CYS A 142 -10.27 5.38 -5.09
N CYS A 143 -10.34 5.95 -6.30
CA CYS A 143 -9.78 5.42 -7.55
C CYS A 143 -8.24 5.20 -7.57
N TYR A 144 -7.56 5.39 -6.44
CA TYR A 144 -6.11 5.26 -6.31
C TYR A 144 -5.66 4.34 -5.16
N THR A 145 -6.56 3.76 -4.38
CA THR A 145 -6.15 2.80 -3.34
C THR A 145 -5.80 1.47 -3.98
N THR A 146 -4.53 1.11 -3.90
CA THR A 146 -4.00 -0.18 -4.34
C THR A 146 -3.51 -0.96 -3.14
N ASN A 147 -3.57 -2.28 -3.26
CA ASN A 147 -2.95 -3.23 -2.37
C ASN A 147 -1.81 -3.88 -3.15
N ILE A 148 -0.65 -4.03 -2.51
CA ILE A 148 0.51 -4.68 -3.11
C ILE A 148 0.92 -5.89 -2.31
N ALA A 149 1.36 -6.92 -3.01
CA ALA A 149 1.97 -8.11 -2.44
C ALA A 149 3.25 -8.43 -3.22
N TYR A 150 4.29 -8.90 -2.53
CA TYR A 150 5.50 -9.37 -3.22
C TYR A 150 5.43 -10.88 -3.37
N VAL A 151 5.32 -11.35 -4.61
CA VAL A 151 5.12 -12.76 -4.95
C VAL A 151 6.30 -13.24 -5.78
N CYS A 152 6.87 -14.39 -5.42
CA CYS A 152 7.94 -14.99 -6.20
C CYS A 152 7.35 -15.78 -7.38
N LYS A 153 7.95 -15.61 -8.56
CA LYS A 153 7.68 -16.46 -9.72
C LYS A 153 8.26 -17.86 -9.50
N LYS A 154 7.94 -18.78 -10.40
CA LYS A 154 8.50 -20.15 -10.44
C LYS A 154 10.04 -20.19 -10.39
N ASN A 155 10.73 -19.20 -10.94
CA ASN A 155 12.19 -19.08 -10.92
C ASN A 155 12.75 -18.39 -9.65
N GLY A 156 11.91 -18.09 -8.67
CA GLY A 156 12.27 -17.41 -7.42
C GLY A 156 12.44 -15.89 -7.53
N SER A 157 12.26 -15.28 -8.71
CA SER A 157 12.35 -13.83 -8.88
C SER A 157 11.08 -13.14 -8.34
N PRO A 158 11.18 -12.15 -7.43
CA PRO A 158 10.01 -11.47 -6.89
C PRO A 158 9.40 -10.49 -7.91
N ARG A 159 8.07 -10.39 -7.90
CA ARG A 159 7.27 -9.33 -8.53
C ARG A 159 6.47 -8.58 -7.48
N THR A 160 6.20 -7.32 -7.77
CA THR A 160 5.13 -6.59 -7.09
C THR A 160 3.83 -6.93 -7.81
N VAL A 161 2.88 -7.52 -7.09
CA VAL A 161 1.52 -7.76 -7.58
C VAL A 161 0.63 -6.67 -7.02
N HIS A 162 -0.01 -5.92 -7.92
CA HIS A 162 -0.96 -4.87 -7.61
C HIS A 162 -2.37 -5.42 -7.69
N ILE A 163 -3.20 -5.05 -6.71
CA ILE A 163 -4.64 -5.30 -6.74
C ILE A 163 -5.38 -4.05 -6.33
N ARG A 164 -6.39 -3.69 -7.11
CA ARG A 164 -7.33 -2.62 -6.78
C ARG A 164 -8.72 -3.03 -7.19
N TRP A 165 -9.72 -2.56 -6.45
CA TRP A 165 -11.10 -2.68 -6.92
C TRP A 165 -11.32 -1.64 -8.01
N ASP A 166 -11.82 -2.08 -9.15
CA ASP A 166 -12.21 -1.21 -10.26
C ASP A 166 -13.72 -0.98 -10.20
N PHE A 167 -14.12 0.27 -9.93
CA PHE A 167 -15.53 0.65 -9.84
C PHE A 167 -16.21 0.74 -11.20
N GLU A 168 -15.45 0.94 -12.27
CA GLU A 168 -16.02 1.05 -13.62
C GLU A 168 -16.41 -0.33 -14.15
N ASP A 169 -15.54 -1.32 -13.95
CA ASP A 169 -15.77 -2.70 -14.38
C ASP A 169 -16.33 -3.61 -13.27
N ASP A 170 -16.59 -3.04 -12.08
CA ASP A 170 -17.16 -3.71 -10.91
C ASP A 170 -16.41 -5.01 -10.56
N GLY A 171 -15.09 -4.94 -10.39
CA GLY A 171 -14.28 -6.13 -10.15
C GLY A 171 -12.84 -5.82 -9.74
N TRP A 172 -12.13 -6.82 -9.24
CA TRP A 172 -10.71 -6.70 -8.93
C TRP A 172 -9.88 -6.62 -10.20
N LEU A 173 -9.11 -5.54 -10.32
CA LEU A 173 -8.05 -5.39 -11.29
C LEU A 173 -6.75 -5.87 -10.68
N ILE A 174 -6.06 -6.78 -11.38
CA ILE A 174 -4.86 -7.44 -10.90
C ILE A 174 -3.76 -7.29 -11.94
N ASP A 175 -2.60 -6.76 -11.57
CA ASP A 175 -1.44 -6.69 -12.45
C ASP A 175 -0.15 -6.99 -11.69
N SER A 176 0.97 -7.15 -12.40
CA SER A 176 2.27 -7.25 -11.76
C SER A 176 3.36 -6.54 -12.53
N CYS A 177 4.31 -5.97 -11.80
CA CYS A 177 5.46 -5.26 -12.34
C CYS A 177 6.77 -5.72 -11.69
N HIS A 178 7.90 -5.26 -12.21
CA HIS A 178 9.19 -5.56 -11.61
C HIS A 178 9.37 -4.73 -10.33
N ILE A 179 9.91 -5.35 -9.28
CA ILE A 179 10.27 -4.66 -8.02
C ILE A 179 11.28 -3.50 -8.23
N SER A 180 12.03 -3.55 -9.32
CA SER A 180 13.02 -2.54 -9.71
C SER A 180 12.41 -1.37 -10.49
N ASP A 181 11.13 -1.43 -10.82
CA ASP A 181 10.48 -0.34 -11.54
C ASP A 181 10.46 0.91 -10.65
N PRO A 182 10.76 2.10 -11.19
CA PRO A 182 10.93 3.32 -10.38
C PRO A 182 9.61 3.89 -9.86
N HIS A 183 8.51 3.13 -9.94
CA HIS A 183 7.20 3.53 -9.46
C HIS A 183 7.18 3.56 -7.93
N ARG A 184 6.86 4.73 -7.38
CA ARG A 184 6.67 4.89 -5.95
C ARG A 184 5.27 4.43 -5.57
N GLN A 185 5.20 3.61 -4.54
CA GLN A 185 3.95 3.33 -3.84
C GLN A 185 3.55 4.56 -3.05
N ILE A 186 2.26 4.89 -3.07
CA ILE A 186 1.71 6.11 -2.48
C ILE A 186 1.30 5.81 -1.04
N ALA A 187 1.47 6.77 -0.14
CA ALA A 187 0.95 6.69 1.22
C ALA A 187 -0.54 6.32 1.19
N GLY A 188 -0.94 5.36 2.03
CA GLY A 188 -2.27 4.76 2.03
C GLY A 188 -2.35 3.43 1.27
N THR A 189 -1.35 3.06 0.46
CA THR A 189 -1.27 1.73 -0.15
C THR A 189 -1.32 0.63 0.92
N GLY A 190 -2.12 -0.40 0.66
CA GLY A 190 -2.10 -1.63 1.44
C GLY A 190 -0.88 -2.47 1.08
N VAL A 191 -0.13 -2.95 2.05
CA VAL A 191 1.01 -3.84 1.82
C VAL A 191 0.72 -5.19 2.49
N ILE A 192 0.76 -6.27 1.74
CA ILE A 192 0.49 -7.62 2.22
C ILE A 192 1.82 -8.33 2.48
N SER A 193 1.97 -8.91 3.67
CA SER A 193 3.13 -9.70 4.06
C SER A 193 2.71 -10.97 4.80
N LEU A 194 3.65 -11.88 5.01
CA LEU A 194 3.53 -12.96 5.99
C LEU A 194 3.61 -12.46 7.43
#